data_AF-R5CRQ9-F1
#
_entry.id   AF-R5CRQ9-F1
#
_cell.length_a   1.000
_cell.length_b   1.000
_cell.length_c   1.000
_cell.angle_alpha   90.00
_cell.angle_beta   90.00
_cell.angle_gamma   90.00
#
_symmetry.space_group_name_H-M   'P 1'
#
loop_
_entity.id
_entity.type
_entity.pdbx_description
1 polymer ?
#
loop_
_entity_poly.entity_id
_entity_poly.type
_entity_poly.pdbx_seq_one_letter_code
_entity_poly.pdbx_strand_id
1 'polypeptide(L)' 'MPDEVLSKEFLCQFKTEADVSKFLKQLHSQVLEKMLESEMDAHWGYEKNSVAGNNSCDSRNGSYPKRSQTTWRICHFHST' A
#
# COMPACT_ATOMS: atom_id res chain seq x y z
N MET A 1 -13.82 15.95 -3.79
CA MET A 1 -12.81 16.91 -3.27
C MET A 1 -11.99 16.19 -2.20
N PRO A 2 -10.68 16.46 -2.06
CA PRO A 2 -9.84 15.76 -1.08
C PRO A 2 -10.28 15.96 0.38
N ASP A 3 -11.09 16.98 0.64
CA ASP A 3 -11.64 17.33 1.97
C ASP A 3 -12.54 16.24 2.58
N GLU A 4 -13.17 15.38 1.76
CA GLU A 4 -13.93 14.22 2.27
C GLU A 4 -13.03 13.11 2.80
N VAL A 5 -11.87 12.92 2.18
CA VAL A 5 -10.89 11.87 2.54
C VAL A 5 -10.08 12.30 3.76
N LEU A 6 -9.84 13.61 3.90
CA LEU A 6 -9.18 14.23 5.05
C LEU A 6 -10.21 14.81 6.05
N SER A 7 -11.18 13.98 6.43
CA SER A 7 -12.22 14.39 7.38
C SER A 7 -11.63 14.75 8.75
N LYS A 8 -12.32 15.63 9.50
CA LYS A 8 -11.93 15.96 10.89
C LYS A 8 -11.81 14.72 11.77
N GLU A 9 -12.67 13.73 11.57
CA GLU A 9 -12.67 12.47 12.31
C GLU A 9 -11.40 11.65 12.04
N PHE A 10 -10.96 11.63 10.78
CA PHE A 10 -9.71 10.98 10.39
C PHE A 10 -8.49 11.68 11.00
N LEU A 11 -8.45 13.01 10.94
CA LEU A 11 -7.34 13.80 11.47
C LEU A 11 -7.24 13.72 13.01
N CYS A 12 -8.37 13.63 13.72
CA CYS A 12 -8.41 13.47 15.17
C CYS A 12 -7.80 12.15 15.68
N GLN A 13 -7.56 11.16 14.81
CA GLN A 13 -6.91 9.90 15.20
C GLN A 13 -5.41 10.07 15.45
N PHE A 14 -4.78 11.07 14.83
CA PHE A 14 -3.35 11.34 14.96
C PHE A 14 -3.09 12.29 16.12
N LYS A 15 -2.41 11.81 17.16
CA LYS A 15 -2.06 12.60 18.35
C LYS A 15 -0.68 13.24 18.26
N THR A 16 0.21 12.65 17.44
CA THR A 16 1.60 13.08 17.30
C THR A 16 2.04 13.09 15.84
N GLU A 17 3.04 13.89 15.52
CA GLU A 17 3.67 13.90 14.18
C GLU A 17 4.25 12.52 13.82
N ALA A 18 4.77 11.80 14.81
CA ALA A 18 5.31 10.45 14.62
C ALA A 18 4.23 9.45 14.15
N ASP A 19 3.00 9.57 14.65
CA ASP A 19 1.87 8.72 14.24
C ASP A 19 1.50 8.98 12.77
N VAL A 20 1.53 10.24 12.33
CA VAL A 20 1.31 10.62 10.93
C VAL A 20 2.41 10.03 10.04
N SER A 21 3.67 10.20 10.41
CA SER A 21 4.80 9.65 9.65
C SER A 21 4.75 8.12 9.53
N LYS A 22 4.38 7.45 10.63
CA LYS A 22 4.19 5.99 10.66
C LYS A 22 3.06 5.56 9.73
N PHE A 23 1.92 6.24 9.78
CA PHE A 23 0.78 5.95 8.92
C PHE A 23 1.12 6.11 7.45
N LEU A 24 1.77 7.21 7.06
CA LEU A 24 2.17 7.44 5.67
C LEU A 24 3.14 6.36 5.14
N LYS A 25 4.06 5.89 5.99
CA LYS A 25 4.94 4.77 5.64
C LYS A 25 4.15 3.47 5.44
N GLN A 26 3.18 3.19 6.31
CA GLN A 26 2.33 2.00 6.18
C GLN A 26 1.43 2.08 4.94
N LEU A 27 0.79 3.22 4.70
CA LEU A 27 -0.05 3.48 3.53
C LEU A 27 0.74 3.29 2.24
N HIS A 28 1.95 3.87 2.16
CA HIS A 28 2.81 3.75 0.99
C HIS A 28 3.20 2.29 0.71
N SER A 29 3.54 1.51 1.74
CA SER A 29 3.81 0.07 1.57
C SER A 29 2.58 -0.69 1.07
N GLN A 30 1.40 -0.44 1.64
CA GLN A 30 0.17 -1.12 1.23
C GLN A 30 -0.23 -0.79 -0.21
N VAL A 31 -0.12 0.47 -0.63
CA VAL A 31 -0.40 0.87 -2.01
C VAL A 31 0.54 0.15 -2.98
N LEU A 32 1.85 0.10 -2.68
CA LEU A 32 2.81 -0.61 -3.52
C LEU A 32 2.54 -2.12 -3.57
N GLU A 33 2.21 -2.75 -2.44
CA GLU A 33 1.83 -4.16 -2.39
C GLU A 33 0.61 -4.43 -3.29
N LYS A 34 -0.43 -3.59 -3.20
CA LYS A 34 -1.65 -3.74 -4.02
C LYS A 34 -1.42 -3.47 -5.50
N MET A 35 -0.53 -2.54 -5.85
CA MET A 35 -0.12 -2.31 -7.24
C MET A 35 0.64 -3.51 -7.81
N LEU A 36 1.55 -4.12 -7.03
CA LEU A 36 2.28 -5.31 -7.47
C LEU A 36 1.37 -6.55 -7.58
N GLU A 37 0.40 -6.69 -6.67
CA GLU A 37 -0.63 -7.73 -6.78
C GLU A 37 -1.46 -7.57 -8.06
N SER A 38 -1.88 -6.34 -8.39
CA SER A 38 -2.67 -6.08 -9.60
C SER A 38 -1.87 -6.26 -10.89
N GLU A 39 -0.58 -5.94 -10.90
CA GLU A 39 0.33 -6.28 -12.00
C GLU A 39 0.40 -7.80 -12.23
N MET A 40 0.46 -8.58 -11.15
CA MET A 40 0.49 -10.05 -11.22
C MET A 40 -0.85 -10.64 -11.68
N ASP A 41 -1.98 -10.04 -11.31
CA ASP A 41 -3.30 -10.41 -11.81
C ASP A 41 -3.46 -10.10 -13.31
N ALA A 42 -2.98 -8.93 -13.76
CA ALA A 42 -3.00 -8.55 -15.18
C ALA A 42 -2.08 -9.43 -16.04
N HIS A 43 -0.89 -9.78 -15.52
CA HIS A 43 0.08 -10.58 -16.26
C HIS A 43 -0.41 -12.02 -16.49
N TRP A 44 -1.13 -12.61 -15.53
CA TRP A 44 -1.62 -13.99 -15.62
C TRP A 44 -3.05 -14.07 -16.15
N GLY A 45 -3.81 -12.97 -16.11
CA GLY A 45 -5.20 -12.92 -16.59
C GLY A 45 -6.20 -13.59 -15.65
N TYR A 46 -5.77 -14.01 -14.46
CA TYR A 46 -6.63 -14.60 -13.43
C TYR A 46 -6.23 -14.14 -12.03
N GLU A 47 -7.24 -13.95 -11.18
CA GLU A 47 -7.09 -13.51 -9.79
C GLU A 47 -6.51 -14.61 -8.89
N LYS A 48 -5.96 -14.20 -7.75
CA LYS A 48 -5.46 -15.11 -6.71
C LYS A 48 -6.59 -16.03 -6.25
N ASN A 49 -6.38 -17.35 -6.36
CA ASN A 49 -7.35 -18.41 -6.06
C ASN A 49 -8.49 -18.57 -7.10
N SER A 50 -8.37 -18.00 -8.29
CA SER A 50 -9.33 -18.24 -9.37
C SER A 50 -9.24 -19.67 -9.91
N VAL A 51 -10.40 -20.25 -10.21
CA VAL A 51 -10.54 -21.60 -10.79
C VAL A 51 -9.89 -21.68 -12.19
N ALA A 52 -9.70 -20.54 -12.86
CA ALA A 52 -9.01 -20.45 -14.15
C ALA A 52 -7.52 -20.86 -14.09
N GLY A 53 -6.91 -20.81 -12.90
CA GLY A 53 -5.53 -21.25 -12.66
C GLY A 53 -5.40 -22.74 -12.29
N ASN A 54 -6.49 -23.50 -12.19
CA ASN A 54 -6.39 -24.93 -11.85
C ASN A 54 -5.87 -25.72 -13.06
N ASN A 55 -4.79 -26.46 -12.86
CA ASN A 55 -4.04 -27.23 -13.88
C ASN A 55 -3.24 -26.38 -14.88
N SER A 56 -3.06 -25.07 -14.66
CA SER A 56 -1.99 -24.34 -15.35
C SER A 56 -0.66 -24.72 -14.71
N CYS A 57 0.33 -25.09 -15.52
CA CYS A 57 1.66 -25.48 -15.04
C CYS A 57 2.36 -24.39 -14.19
N ASP A 58 1.87 -23.14 -14.23
CA ASP A 58 2.29 -22.01 -13.40
C ASP A 58 1.24 -21.67 -12.31
N SER A 59 1.38 -22.30 -11.15
CA SER A 59 0.62 -21.95 -9.94
C SER A 59 1.36 -20.89 -9.12
N ARG A 60 0.62 -19.97 -8.48
CA ARG A 60 1.22 -18.91 -7.63
C ARG A 60 1.90 -19.52 -6.42
N ASN A 61 3.23 -19.41 -6.35
CA ASN A 61 4.05 -20.04 -5.29
C ASN A 61 4.30 -19.10 -4.09
N GLY A 62 3.22 -18.65 -3.45
CA GLY A 62 3.30 -17.89 -2.19
C GLY A 62 3.78 -16.44 -2.32
N SER A 63 4.13 -15.83 -1.18
CA SER A 63 4.63 -14.46 -1.07
C SER A 63 6.01 -14.47 -0.39
N TYR A 64 6.91 -13.59 -0.81
CA TYR A 64 8.25 -13.44 -0.22
C TYR A 64 8.41 -12.03 0.35
N PRO A 65 8.93 -11.87 1.58
CA PRO A 65 9.11 -10.55 2.18
C PRO A 65 10.18 -9.77 1.41
N LYS A 66 9.82 -8.62 0.85
CA LYS A 66 10.76 -7.72 0.17
C LYS A 66 10.84 -6.39 0.91
N ARG A 67 12.05 -6.03 1.35
CA ARG A 67 12.30 -4.76 2.05
C ARG A 67 12.71 -3.69 1.03
N SER A 68 11.77 -2.85 0.64
CA SER A 68 12.03 -1.71 -0.23
C SER A 68 12.53 -0.51 0.58
N GLN A 69 13.66 0.07 0.20
CA GLN A 69 14.12 1.34 0.78
C GLN A 69 13.37 2.49 0.12
N THR A 70 12.70 3.31 0.93
CA THR A 70 11.96 4.48 0.46
C THR A 70 12.53 5.74 1.09
N THR A 71 12.85 6.74 0.27
CA THR A 71 13.52 7.99 0.67
C THR A 71 12.53 8.96 1.32
N TRP A 72 11.98 8.62 2.49
CA TRP A 72 11.16 9.56 3.26
C TRP A 72 12.09 10.40 4.15
N ARG A 73 12.56 11.55 3.65
CA ARG A 73 13.22 12.57 4.47
C ARG A 73 12.15 13.46 5.12
N ILE A 74 12.41 13.90 6.35
CA ILE A 74 11.53 14.75 7.16
C ILE A 74 11.27 16.06 6.41
N CYS A 75 9.99 16.37 6.16
CA CYS A 75 9.57 17.66 5.63
C CYS A 75 9.52 18.66 6.79
N HIS A 76 10.41 19.66 6.79
CA HIS A 76 10.31 20.77 7.74
C HIS A 76 9.17 21.70 7.34
N PHE A 77 8.02 21.59 8.02
CA PHE A 77 6.95 22.56 7.91
C PHE A 77 7.24 23.77 8.81
N HIS A 78 7.35 24.94 8.22
CA HIS A 78 7.36 26.20 8.95
C HIS A 78 5.91 26.69 9.05
N SER A 79 5.40 26.82 10.27
CA SER A 79 4.10 27.44 10.53
C SER A 79 4.27 28.97 10.59
N THR A 80 3.58 29.71 9.73
CA THR A 80 3.31 31.15 9.89
C THR A 80 2.00 31.36 10.62
#